data_AF-A0A2N1JH80-F1
#
_entry.id   AF-A0A2N1JH80-F1
#
_cell.length_a   1.000
_cell.length_b   1.000
_cell.length_c   1.000
_cell.angle_alpha   90.00
_cell.angle_beta   90.00
_cell.angle_gamma   90.00
#
_symmetry.space_group_name_H-M   'P 1'
#
loop_
_entity.id
_entity.type
_entity.pdbx_description
1 polymer ?
#
loop_
_entity_poly.entity_id
_entity_poly.type
_entity_poly.pdbx_seq_one_letter_code
_entity_poly.pdbx_strand_id
1 'polypeptide(L)'
;MTWFQSFAGLSGASAVICGAFGTHALKDKLTSHQLGSWSTATQYQLVHSIALLYVSSHVPLNGAALVASYAFATGMTLFSGSIYALCLLPQGHGARKVLGPSTPIGGLCMIAGWLALAYARRPGRLLKYTSIASRATRQALKEGERAAADRRSQIALRYQDWKDGKASENINLTKSEE
;
A
#
# COMPACT_ATOMS: atom_id res chain seq x y z
N MET A 1 -4.58 9.24 14.30
CA MET A 1 -5.15 8.40 13.23
C MET A 1 -4.83 9.03 11.90
N THR A 2 -4.19 8.33 10.97
CA THR A 2 -4.01 8.83 9.60
C THR A 2 -5.36 8.78 8.87
N TRP A 3 -5.56 9.60 7.85
CA TRP A 3 -6.80 9.58 7.07
C TRP A 3 -7.08 8.22 6.42
N PHE A 4 -6.03 7.44 6.12
CA PHE A 4 -6.14 6.06 5.64
C PHE A 4 -6.80 5.12 6.65
N GLN A 5 -6.52 5.29 7.94
CA GLN A 5 -7.15 4.49 9.00
C GLN A 5 -8.64 4.82 9.11
N SER A 6 -9.00 6.11 9.05
CA SER A 6 -10.40 6.53 9.01
C SER A 6 -11.13 5.99 7.78
N PHE A 7 -10.51 6.08 6.60
CA PHE A 7 -11.06 5.53 5.37
C PHE A 7 -11.24 4.01 5.44
N ALA A 8 -10.24 3.28 5.96
CA ALA A 8 -10.33 1.83 6.14
C ALA A 8 -11.47 1.44 7.08
N GLY A 9 -11.65 2.17 8.19
CA GLY A 9 -12.76 1.94 9.13
C GLY A 9 -14.12 2.17 8.49
N LEU A 10 -14.31 3.30 7.79
CA LEU A 10 -15.55 3.62 7.09
C LEU A 10 -15.84 2.64 5.95
N SER A 11 -14.81 2.26 5.20
CA SER A 11 -14.93 1.26 4.13
C SER A 11 -15.30 -0.11 4.70
N GLY A 12 -14.68 -0.55 5.79
CA GLY A 12 -15.03 -1.79 6.46
C GLY A 12 -16.47 -1.79 6.98
N ALA A 13 -16.91 -0.70 7.62
CA ALA A 13 -18.28 -0.56 8.10
C ALA A 13 -19.29 -0.61 6.95
N SER A 14 -19.02 0.10 5.84
CA SER A 14 -19.90 0.06 4.66
C SER A 14 -19.93 -1.32 4.00
N ALA A 15 -18.81 -2.06 3.97
CA ALA A 15 -18.79 -3.43 3.47
C ALA A 15 -19.70 -4.37 4.27
N VAL A 16 -19.73 -4.23 5.60
CA VAL A 16 -20.64 -4.99 6.49
C VAL A 16 -22.10 -4.61 6.23
N ILE A 17 -22.41 -3.32 6.14
CA ILE A 17 -23.76 -2.83 5.82
C ILE A 17 -24.22 -3.38 4.46
N CYS A 18 -23.39 -3.25 3.43
CA CYS A 18 -23.69 -3.77 2.10
C CYS A 18 -23.82 -5.30 2.10
N GLY A 19 -23.03 -6.03 2.89
CA GLY A 19 -23.14 -7.48 3.04
C GLY A 19 -24.49 -7.92 3.62
N ALA A 20 -24.92 -7.27 4.70
CA ALA A 20 -26.23 -7.51 5.29
C ALA A 20 -27.36 -7.10 4.33
N PHE A 21 -27.22 -5.95 3.67
CA PHE A 21 -28.21 -5.46 2.70
C PHE A 21 -28.38 -6.42 1.52
N GLY A 22 -27.28 -7.00 1.02
CA GLY A 22 -27.29 -7.98 -0.05
C GLY A 22 -28.14 -9.21 0.27
N THR A 23 -27.93 -9.79 1.44
CA THR A 23 -28.57 -11.05 1.86
C THR A 23 -30.02 -10.88 2.33
N HIS A 24 -30.36 -9.74 2.94
CA HIS A 24 -31.68 -9.50 3.50
C HIS A 24 -32.62 -8.68 2.61
N ALA A 25 -32.12 -7.70 1.87
CA ALA A 25 -32.97 -6.74 1.13
C ALA A 25 -32.90 -6.90 -0.40
N LEU A 26 -31.81 -7.46 -0.93
CA LEU A 26 -31.57 -7.55 -2.37
C LEU A 26 -31.70 -8.96 -2.95
N LYS A 27 -31.77 -10.00 -2.11
CA LYS A 27 -31.80 -11.41 -2.56
C LYS A 27 -32.92 -11.70 -3.56
N ASP A 28 -34.12 -11.16 -3.34
CA ASP A 28 -35.28 -11.37 -4.21
C ASP A 28 -35.44 -10.29 -5.30
N LYS A 29 -34.58 -9.26 -5.28
CA LYS A 29 -34.61 -8.14 -6.25
C LYS A 29 -33.55 -8.26 -7.34
N LEU A 30 -32.44 -8.92 -7.03
CA LEU A 30 -31.32 -9.11 -7.94
C LEU A 30 -31.35 -10.51 -8.54
N THR A 31 -30.90 -10.60 -9.79
CA THR A 31 -30.61 -11.91 -10.41
C THR A 31 -29.52 -12.64 -9.63
N SER A 32 -29.46 -13.97 -9.71
CA SER A 32 -28.44 -14.78 -9.03
C SER A 32 -27.01 -14.33 -9.41
N HIS A 33 -26.79 -13.94 -10.67
CA HIS A 33 -25.51 -13.40 -11.12
C HIS A 33 -25.18 -12.06 -10.46
N GLN A 34 -26.13 -11.12 -10.39
CA GLN A 34 -25.91 -9.82 -9.72
C GLN A 34 -25.69 -9.98 -8.22
N LEU A 35 -26.41 -10.90 -7.57
CA LEU A 35 -26.22 -11.19 -6.15
C LEU A 35 -24.82 -11.79 -5.90
N GLY A 36 -24.35 -12.66 -6.79
CA GLY A 36 -22.98 -13.17 -6.76
C GLY A 36 -21.94 -12.05 -6.88
N SER A 37 -22.10 -11.14 -7.86
CA SER A 37 -21.23 -9.97 -8.01
C SER A 37 -21.26 -9.06 -6.79
N TRP A 38 -22.44 -8.82 -6.21
CA TRP A 38 -22.59 -8.04 -4.99
C TRP A 38 -21.82 -8.65 -3.82
N SER A 39 -21.94 -9.97 -3.62
CA SER A 39 -21.19 -10.68 -2.58
C SER A 39 -19.68 -10.60 -2.79
N THR A 40 -19.22 -10.68 -4.04
CA THR A 40 -17.79 -10.50 -4.36
C THR A 40 -17.33 -9.08 -4.01
N ALA A 41 -18.13 -8.06 -4.34
CA ALA A 41 -17.80 -6.68 -4.04
C ALA A 41 -17.68 -6.41 -2.53
N THR A 42 -18.60 -6.94 -1.71
CA THR A 42 -18.57 -6.79 -0.24
C THR A 42 -17.37 -7.52 0.36
N GLN A 43 -17.11 -8.75 -0.08
CA GLN A 43 -15.96 -9.52 0.38
C GLN A 43 -14.64 -8.82 0.04
N TYR A 44 -14.48 -8.38 -1.21
CA TYR A 44 -13.27 -7.67 -1.64
C TYR A 44 -13.10 -6.35 -0.89
N GLN A 45 -14.18 -5.58 -0.69
CA GLN A 45 -14.10 -4.34 0.07
C GLN A 45 -13.64 -4.59 1.51
N LEU A 46 -14.20 -5.59 2.20
CA LEU A 46 -13.85 -5.89 3.59
C LEU A 46 -12.39 -6.35 3.72
N VAL A 47 -11.95 -7.28 2.87
CA VAL A 47 -10.57 -7.81 2.89
C VAL A 47 -9.55 -6.69 2.68
N HIS A 48 -9.77 -5.82 1.69
CA HIS A 48 -8.83 -4.74 1.39
C HIS A 48 -8.93 -3.59 2.41
N SER A 49 -10.06 -3.41 3.08
CA SER A 49 -10.19 -2.46 4.21
C SER A 49 -9.32 -2.91 5.39
N ILE A 50 -9.35 -4.21 5.71
CA ILE A 50 -8.49 -4.80 6.75
C ILE A 50 -7.02 -4.69 6.34
N ALA A 51 -6.67 -4.99 5.09
CA ALA A 51 -5.31 -4.84 4.58
C ALA A 51 -4.81 -3.38 4.67
N LEU A 52 -5.66 -2.41 4.31
CA LEU A 52 -5.36 -0.99 4.43
C LEU A 52 -5.18 -0.55 5.89
N LEU A 53 -6.05 -1.03 6.79
CA LEU A 53 -5.92 -0.76 8.22
C LEU A 53 -4.61 -1.32 8.78
N TYR A 54 -4.24 -2.54 8.37
CA TYR A 54 -2.98 -3.17 8.76
C TYR A 54 -1.77 -2.36 8.31
N VAL A 55 -1.65 -2.06 7.01
CA VAL A 55 -0.48 -1.33 6.47
C VAL A 55 -0.37 0.08 7.08
N SER A 56 -1.48 0.79 7.21
CA SER A 56 -1.49 2.16 7.76
C SER A 56 -1.22 2.24 9.26
N SER A 57 -1.32 1.12 9.98
CA SER A 57 -1.08 1.08 11.44
C SER A 57 0.26 0.47 11.82
N HIS A 58 0.84 -0.40 10.99
CA HIS A 58 2.02 -1.20 11.36
C HIS A 58 3.24 -0.97 10.45
N VAL A 59 3.08 -0.27 9.32
CA VAL A 59 4.16 -0.03 8.37
C VAL A 59 4.37 1.47 8.21
N PRO A 60 5.62 1.98 8.26
CA PRO A 60 5.89 3.36 7.91
C PRO A 60 5.36 3.67 6.51
N LEU A 61 4.48 4.67 6.40
CA LEU A 61 3.80 5.03 5.15
C LEU A 61 4.73 5.78 4.18
N ASN A 62 5.73 5.09 3.66
CA ASN A 62 6.66 5.60 2.66
C ASN A 62 6.86 4.58 1.53
N GLY A 63 7.38 5.05 0.39
CA GLY A 63 7.68 4.22 -0.77
C GLY A 63 6.53 3.29 -1.15
N ALA A 64 6.80 1.98 -1.15
CA ALA A 64 5.83 0.97 -1.55
C ALA A 64 4.64 0.79 -0.57
N ALA A 65 4.81 1.10 0.72
CA ALA A 65 3.68 1.04 1.67
C ALA A 65 2.66 2.15 1.39
N LEU A 66 3.14 3.33 0.98
CA LEU A 66 2.27 4.43 0.58
C LEU A 66 1.53 4.11 -0.73
N VAL A 67 2.24 3.55 -1.72
CA VAL A 67 1.63 3.05 -2.96
C VAL A 67 0.56 2.00 -2.66
N ALA A 68 0.85 1.03 -1.79
CA ALA A 68 -0.12 0.02 -1.39
C ALA A 68 -1.38 0.63 -0.78
N SER A 69 -1.21 1.63 0.10
CA SER A 69 -2.32 2.29 0.80
C SER A 69 -3.26 3.01 -0.17
N TYR A 70 -2.70 3.80 -1.11
CA TYR A 70 -3.49 4.44 -2.15
C TYR A 70 -4.16 3.42 -3.07
N ALA A 71 -3.42 2.40 -3.50
CA ALA A 71 -3.91 1.39 -4.45
C ALA A 71 -5.08 0.56 -3.86
N PHE A 72 -5.05 0.24 -2.57
CA PHE A 72 -6.20 -0.36 -1.90
C PHE A 72 -7.39 0.58 -1.79
N ALA A 73 -7.17 1.85 -1.40
CA ALA A 73 -8.26 2.82 -1.26
C ALA A 73 -8.96 3.10 -2.60
N THR A 74 -8.19 3.35 -3.66
CA THR A 74 -8.72 3.55 -5.02
C THR A 74 -9.33 2.27 -5.57
N GLY A 75 -8.66 1.14 -5.37
CA GLY A 75 -9.13 -0.17 -5.78
C GLY A 75 -10.51 -0.51 -5.22
N MET A 76 -10.72 -0.37 -3.91
CA MET A 76 -12.03 -0.60 -3.28
C MET A 76 -13.12 0.31 -3.84
N THR A 77 -12.80 1.59 -4.03
CA THR A 77 -13.76 2.57 -4.55
C THR A 77 -14.17 2.22 -5.98
N LEU A 78 -13.20 1.89 -6.83
CA LEU A 78 -13.42 1.61 -8.25
C LEU A 78 -13.97 0.22 -8.52
N PHE A 79 -13.59 -0.80 -7.74
CA PHE A 79 -14.02 -2.19 -7.92
C PHE A 79 -15.34 -2.46 -7.20
N SER A 80 -15.38 -2.30 -5.88
CA SER A 80 -16.57 -2.63 -5.10
C SER A 80 -17.67 -1.58 -5.30
N GLY A 81 -17.30 -0.30 -5.29
CA GLY A 81 -18.24 0.80 -5.52
C GLY A 81 -18.91 0.74 -6.88
N SER A 82 -18.18 0.39 -7.95
CA SER A 82 -18.77 0.24 -9.29
C SER A 82 -19.75 -0.93 -9.35
N ILE A 83 -19.42 -2.08 -8.74
CA ILE A 83 -20.30 -3.25 -8.74
C ILE A 83 -21.59 -2.95 -7.99
N TYR A 84 -21.52 -2.29 -6.82
CA TYR A 84 -22.73 -1.86 -6.11
C TYR A 84 -23.60 -0.96 -6.98
N ALA A 85 -22.99 0.04 -7.61
CA ALA A 85 -23.71 0.95 -8.51
C ALA A 85 -24.30 0.21 -9.71
N LEU A 86 -23.58 -0.72 -10.34
CA LEU A 86 -24.06 -1.54 -11.46
C LEU A 86 -25.20 -2.48 -11.07
N CYS A 87 -25.29 -2.92 -9.81
CA CYS A 87 -26.39 -3.73 -9.33
C CYS A 87 -27.66 -2.90 -9.06
N LEU A 88 -27.49 -1.65 -8.62
CA LEU A 88 -28.60 -0.77 -8.24
C LEU A 88 -29.12 0.08 -9.43
N LEU A 89 -28.28 0.39 -10.41
CA LEU A 89 -28.66 1.22 -11.55
C LEU A 89 -29.50 0.43 -12.58
N PRO A 90 -30.60 1.01 -13.10
CA PRO A 90 -31.40 0.40 -14.16
C PRO A 90 -30.59 0.12 -15.43
N GLN A 91 -31.02 -0.89 -16.18
CA GLN A 91 -30.47 -1.15 -17.52
C GLN A 91 -30.71 0.08 -18.41
N GLY A 92 -29.67 0.50 -19.15
CA GLY A 92 -29.71 1.70 -19.99
C GLY A 92 -29.24 3.00 -19.32
N HIS A 93 -29.02 3.03 -18.00
CA HIS A 93 -28.50 4.22 -17.33
C HIS A 93 -27.09 4.59 -17.84
N GLY A 94 -26.89 5.84 -18.27
CA GLY A 94 -25.66 6.28 -18.95
C GLY A 94 -24.38 6.04 -18.15
N ALA A 95 -24.45 6.16 -16.83
CA ALA A 95 -23.32 5.89 -15.92
C ALA A 95 -22.75 4.47 -16.03
N ARG A 96 -23.55 3.48 -16.46
CA ARG A 96 -23.08 2.08 -16.62
C ARG A 96 -21.94 1.96 -17.64
N LYS A 97 -21.85 2.88 -18.61
CA LYS A 97 -20.76 2.94 -19.60
C LYS A 97 -19.39 3.24 -18.96
N VAL A 98 -19.37 3.97 -17.85
CA VAL A 98 -18.14 4.33 -17.13
C VAL A 98 -17.89 3.35 -15.98
N LEU A 99 -18.95 2.90 -15.30
CA LEU A 99 -18.85 2.00 -14.16
C LEU A 99 -18.37 0.59 -14.55
N GLY A 100 -18.77 0.08 -15.73
CA GLY A 100 -18.32 -1.21 -16.24
C GLY A 100 -16.79 -1.31 -16.29
N PRO A 101 -16.11 -0.44 -17.07
CA PRO A 101 -14.65 -0.41 -17.16
C PRO A 101 -13.92 -0.04 -15.86
N SER A 102 -14.59 0.65 -14.93
CA SER A 102 -13.99 1.01 -13.63
C SER A 102 -13.65 -0.22 -12.79
N THR A 103 -14.45 -1.29 -12.91
CA THR A 103 -14.28 -2.52 -12.14
C THR A 103 -12.91 -3.19 -12.38
N PRO A 104 -12.51 -3.55 -13.62
CA PRO A 104 -11.20 -4.16 -13.85
C PRO A 104 -10.04 -3.23 -13.48
N ILE A 105 -10.17 -1.91 -13.66
CA ILE A 105 -9.16 -0.92 -13.23
C ILE A 105 -9.00 -0.99 -11.70
N GLY A 106 -10.11 -1.02 -10.95
CA GLY A 106 -10.08 -1.17 -9.50
C GLY A 106 -9.42 -2.49 -9.07
N GLY A 107 -9.68 -3.59 -9.78
CA GLY A 107 -9.03 -4.87 -9.55
C GLY A 107 -7.52 -4.81 -9.77
N LEU A 108 -7.06 -4.13 -10.83
CA LEU A 108 -5.63 -3.89 -11.07
C LEU A 108 -5.00 -3.05 -9.96
N CYS A 109 -5.70 -2.03 -9.45
CA CYS A 109 -5.24 -1.27 -8.28
C CYS A 109 -5.11 -2.15 -7.04
N MET A 110 -6.08 -3.03 -6.76
CA MET A 110 -5.98 -3.97 -5.64
C MET A 110 -4.78 -4.92 -5.78
N ILE A 111 -4.55 -5.47 -6.98
CA ILE A 111 -3.38 -6.31 -7.27
C ILE A 111 -2.08 -5.53 -7.04
N ALA A 112 -1.97 -4.33 -7.59
CA ALA A 112 -0.82 -3.45 -7.38
C ALA A 112 -0.61 -3.15 -5.89
N GLY A 113 -1.68 -3.00 -5.13
CA GLY A 113 -1.63 -2.80 -3.68
C GLY A 113 -0.99 -3.97 -2.94
N TRP A 114 -1.39 -5.21 -3.26
CA TRP A 114 -0.78 -6.40 -2.68
C TRP A 114 0.67 -6.59 -3.08
N LEU A 115 1.01 -6.36 -4.35
CA LEU A 115 2.40 -6.43 -4.83
C LEU A 115 3.29 -5.38 -4.15
N ALA A 116 2.79 -4.15 -4.01
CA ALA A 116 3.48 -3.08 -3.33
C ALA A 116 3.67 -3.40 -1.83
N LEU A 117 2.66 -3.98 -1.17
CA LEU A 117 2.77 -4.42 0.23
C LEU A 117 3.82 -5.54 0.39
N ALA A 118 3.84 -6.52 -0.53
CA ALA A 118 4.83 -7.58 -0.55
C ALA A 118 6.26 -7.03 -0.73
N TYR A 119 6.42 -5.97 -1.51
CA TYR A 119 7.70 -5.28 -1.67
C TYR A 119 8.07 -4.40 -0.47
N ALA A 120 7.10 -3.70 0.13
CA ALA A 120 7.30 -2.78 1.25
C ALA A 120 7.88 -3.47 2.48
N ARG A 121 7.53 -4.74 2.71
CA ARG A 121 8.08 -5.55 3.81
C ARG A 121 9.51 -6.05 3.55
N ARG A 122 10.17 -5.67 2.45
CA ARG A 122 11.61 -5.88 2.32
C ARG A 122 12.31 -4.78 3.13
N PRO A 123 12.84 -5.07 4.34
CA PRO A 123 13.73 -4.12 5.00
C PRO A 123 14.84 -3.74 4.01
N GLY A 124 15.37 -2.52 4.09
CA GLY A 124 16.40 -1.94 3.22
C GLY A 124 17.73 -2.71 3.12
N ARG A 125 17.73 -4.02 3.34
CA ARG A 125 18.78 -5.00 3.07
C ARG A 125 19.37 -4.84 1.68
N LEU A 126 18.58 -4.52 0.64
CA LEU A 126 19.13 -4.30 -0.71
C LEU A 126 20.16 -3.16 -0.72
N LEU A 127 19.85 -2.02 -0.10
CA LEU A 127 20.78 -0.89 0.06
C LEU A 127 21.98 -1.25 0.94
N LYS A 128 21.80 -2.11 1.95
CA LYS A 128 22.89 -2.63 2.77
C LYS A 128 23.83 -3.56 1.97
N TYR A 129 23.27 -4.45 1.14
CA TYR A 129 24.09 -5.36 0.33
C TYR A 129 24.78 -4.65 -0.82
N THR A 130 24.12 -3.69 -1.48
CA THR A 130 24.77 -2.88 -2.51
C THR A 130 25.88 -2.03 -1.92
N SER A 131 25.71 -1.47 -0.72
CA SER A 131 26.78 -0.72 -0.06
C SER A 131 27.97 -1.61 0.32
N ILE A 132 27.71 -2.81 0.88
CA ILE A 132 28.76 -3.79 1.19
C ILE A 132 29.48 -4.27 -0.08
N ALA A 133 28.74 -4.64 -1.13
CA ALA A 133 29.32 -5.05 -2.40
C ALA A 133 30.15 -3.92 -3.01
N SER A 134 29.66 -2.67 -2.98
CA SER A 134 30.42 -1.52 -3.47
C SER A 134 31.72 -1.29 -2.69
N ARG A 135 31.73 -1.54 -1.37
CA ARG A 135 32.95 -1.48 -0.54
C ARG A 135 33.94 -2.55 -0.98
N ALA A 136 33.49 -3.79 -1.15
CA ALA A 136 34.34 -4.88 -1.62
C ALA A 136 34.92 -4.62 -3.03
N THR A 137 34.11 -4.09 -3.96
CA THR A 137 34.58 -3.72 -5.30
C THR A 137 35.61 -2.59 -5.25
N ARG A 138 35.43 -1.57 -4.39
CA ARG A 138 36.41 -0.49 -4.20
C ARG A 138 37.74 -1.01 -3.66
N GLN A 139 37.69 -1.94 -2.71
CA GLN A 139 38.89 -2.55 -2.14
C GLN A 139 39.71 -3.35 -3.16
N ALA A 140 39.07 -3.86 -4.22
CA ALA A 140 39.72 -4.59 -5.30
C ALA A 140 40.37 -3.70 -6.38
N LEU A 141 40.21 -2.37 -6.32
CA LEU A 141 40.82 -1.43 -7.28
C LEU A 141 42.31 -1.21 -7.02
N LYS A 142 43.04 -0.77 -8.06
CA LYS A 142 44.43 -0.31 -7.92
C LYS A 142 44.50 0.92 -7.01
N GLU A 143 45.62 1.10 -6.31
CA GLU A 143 45.76 2.11 -5.24
C GLU A 143 45.32 3.53 -5.65
N GLY A 144 45.75 4.00 -6.83
CA GLY A 144 45.38 5.32 -7.33
C GLY A 144 43.87 5.49 -7.59
N GLU A 145 43.21 4.44 -8.09
CA GLU A 145 41.78 4.44 -8.38
C GLU A 145 40.95 4.22 -7.11
N ARG A 146 41.44 3.38 -6.19
CA ARG A 146 40.85 3.12 -4.87
C ARG A 146 40.77 4.41 -4.06
N ALA A 147 41.86 5.16 -3.96
CA ALA A 147 41.89 6.42 -3.21
C ALA A 147 40.87 7.44 -3.77
N ALA A 148 40.71 7.51 -5.10
CA ALA A 148 39.70 8.38 -5.71
C ALA A 148 38.27 7.87 -5.47
N ALA A 149 38.05 6.55 -5.46
CA ALA A 149 36.75 5.95 -5.18
C ALA A 149 36.33 6.10 -3.71
N ASP A 150 37.25 5.95 -2.77
CA ASP A 150 36.98 6.07 -1.34
C ASP A 150 36.63 7.50 -0.95
N ARG A 151 37.35 8.49 -1.49
CA ARG A 151 37.03 9.92 -1.30
C ARG A 151 35.59 10.27 -1.70
N ARG A 152 35.05 9.63 -2.75
CA ARG A 152 33.66 9.84 -3.20
C ARG A 152 32.63 9.10 -2.33
N SER A 153 33.07 8.08 -1.60
CA SER A 153 32.19 7.22 -0.80
C SER A 153 32.16 7.57 0.69
N GLN A 154 33.08 8.43 1.15
CA GLN A 154 33.08 8.92 2.53
C GLN A 154 31.84 9.78 2.77
N ILE A 155 31.00 9.32 3.69
CA ILE A 155 29.82 10.04 4.17
C ILE A 155 30.00 10.18 5.67
N ALA A 156 30.30 11.40 6.13
CA ALA A 156 30.33 11.72 7.55
C ALA A 156 28.91 12.04 8.02
N LEU A 157 28.26 11.07 8.66
CA LEU A 157 26.86 11.19 9.07
C LEU A 157 26.77 11.19 10.59
N ARG A 158 26.13 12.22 11.13
CA ARG A 158 25.73 12.30 12.53
C ARG A 158 24.22 12.30 12.58
N TYR A 159 23.65 11.49 13.45
CA TYR A 159 22.21 11.50 13.66
C TYR A 159 21.88 11.61 15.14
N GLN A 160 20.68 12.09 15.40
CA GLN A 160 20.13 12.26 16.73
C GLN A 160 18.63 11.96 16.61
N ASP A 161 18.14 11.06 17.45
CA ASP A 161 16.73 10.73 17.48
C ASP A 161 16.01 11.76 18.36
N TRP A 162 14.93 12.34 17.82
CA TRP A 162 14.10 13.30 18.54
C TRP A 162 12.77 12.65 18.89
N LYS A 163 12.46 12.58 20.18
CA LYS A 163 11.17 12.11 20.69
C LYS A 163 10.62 13.13 21.67
N ASP A 164 9.37 13.56 21.46
CA ASP A 164 8.67 14.51 22.33
C ASP A 164 9.47 15.80 22.62
N GLY A 165 10.17 16.32 21.61
CA GLY A 165 10.99 17.54 21.73
C GLY A 165 12.31 17.36 22.48
N LYS A 166 12.64 16.15 22.96
CA LYS A 166 13.92 15.83 23.59
C LYS A 166 14.81 15.08 22.61
N ALA A 167 16.06 15.52 22.54
CA ALA A 167 17.06 14.95 21.64
C ALA A 167 17.83 13.83 22.35
N SER A 168 18.09 12.72 21.65
CA SER A 168 18.96 11.63 22.14
C SER A 168 20.43 12.05 22.16
N GLU A 169 21.32 11.14 22.56
CA GLU A 169 22.75 11.32 22.34
C GLU A 169 23.06 11.49 20.84
N ASN A 170 24.06 12.32 20.51
CA ASN A 170 24.51 12.53 19.14
C ASN A 170 25.40 11.36 18.71
N ILE A 171 24.94 10.56 17.75
CA ILE A 171 25.66 9.37 17.30
C ILE A 171 26.41 9.69 16.01
N ASN A 172 27.74 9.56 16.04
CA ASN A 172 28.61 9.73 14.88
C ASN A 172 28.85 8.38 14.20
N LEU A 173 28.18 8.13 13.08
CA LEU A 173 28.26 6.87 12.33
C LEU A 173 29.60 6.69 11.58
N THR A 174 30.38 7.76 11.45
CA THR A 174 31.68 7.74 10.76
C THR A 174 32.77 7.01 11.55
N LYS A 175 32.55 6.74 12.85
CA LYS A 175 33.59 6.29 13.78
C LYS A 175 33.39 4.86 14.34
N SER A 176 32.51 4.06 13.73
CA SER A 176 32.08 2.76 14.29
C SER A 176 32.89 1.52 13.85
N GLU A 177 34.09 1.70 13.32
CA GLU A 177 35.01 0.60 12.95
C GLU A 177 36.40 0.76 13.60
N GLU A 178 36.46 1.27 14.84
CA GLU A 178 37.59 1.08 15.78
C GLU A 178 37.18 0.11 16.89
#